data_AF-A0A497TR79-F1
#
_entry.id   AF-A0A497TR79-F1
#
_cell.length_a   1.000
_cell.length_b   1.000
_cell.length_c   1.000
_cell.angle_alpha   90.00
_cell.angle_beta   90.00
_cell.angle_gamma   90.00
#
_symmetry.space_group_name_H-M   'P 1'
#
loop_
_entity.id
_entity.type
_entity.pdbx_description
1 polymer ?
#
loop_
_entity_poly.entity_id
_entity_poly.type
_entity_poly.pdbx_seq_one_letter_code
_entity_poly.pdbx_strand_id
1 'polypeptide(L)'
;MPHAILAEFVGSITELKHNPSKFVAAGRGEPVAVLNRNTPEFYCVPAGLFEVMMDRLDDIELAAVARERLSRADEAIPVSLDDL
;
A
#
# COMPACT_ATOMS: atom_id res chain seq x y z
N MET A 1 2.11 7.50 26.42
CA MET A 1 3.36 7.43 25.63
C MET A 1 3.12 8.14 24.32
N PRO A 2 4.13 8.83 23.74
CA PRO A 2 3.97 9.42 22.41
C PRO A 2 3.83 8.31 21.35
N HIS A 3 2.94 8.51 20.38
CA HIS A 3 2.76 7.61 19.25
C HIS A 3 3.07 8.36 17.95
N ALA A 4 3.84 7.75 17.06
CA ALA A 4 4.01 8.26 15.70
C ALA A 4 2.74 7.95 14.89
N ILE A 5 2.23 8.96 14.19
CA ILE A 5 1.09 8.82 13.28
C ILE A 5 1.64 8.87 11.85
N LEU A 6 1.33 7.86 11.05
CA LEU A 6 1.79 7.71 9.67
C LEU A 6 0.73 8.09 8.64
N ALA A 7 -0.24 8.91 9.07
CA ALA A 7 -1.35 9.38 8.25
C ALA A 7 -1.59 10.86 8.53
N GLU A 8 -1.95 11.62 7.50
CA GLU A 8 -2.31 13.04 7.65
C GLU A 8 -3.68 13.22 8.32
N PHE A 9 -4.55 12.21 8.18
CA PHE A 9 -5.90 12.21 8.75
C PHE A 9 -5.97 11.30 9.95
N VAL A 10 -6.70 11.75 10.98
CA VAL A 10 -6.91 11.03 12.23
C VAL A 10 -8.39 11.11 12.58
N GLY A 11 -8.97 10.01 13.05
CA GLY A 11 -10.34 9.98 13.55
C GLY A 11 -10.52 8.93 14.63
N SER A 12 -11.59 9.05 15.42
CA SER A 12 -11.88 8.11 16.48
C SER A 12 -12.61 6.87 15.97
N ILE A 13 -12.45 5.75 16.69
CA ILE A 13 -13.24 4.53 16.44
C ILE A 13 -14.75 4.78 16.58
N THR A 14 -15.15 5.76 17.39
CA THR A 14 -16.56 6.16 17.54
C THR A 14 -17.10 6.80 16.28
N GLU A 15 -16.36 7.71 15.64
CA GLU A 15 -16.76 8.33 14.37
C GLU A 15 -16.83 7.30 13.24
N LEU A 16 -15.85 6.40 13.18
CA LEU A 16 -15.84 5.29 12.22
C LEU A 16 -17.08 4.41 12.39
N LYS A 17 -17.41 4.02 13.63
CA LYS A 17 -18.60 3.19 13.92
C LYS A 17 -19.91 3.91 13.64
N HIS A 18 -19.95 5.23 13.84
CA HIS A 18 -21.16 6.03 13.63
C HIS A 18 -21.53 6.15 12.14
N ASN A 19 -20.55 6.44 11.28
CA ASN A 19 -20.77 6.53 9.84
C ASN A 19 -19.49 6.19 9.05
N PRO A 20 -19.29 4.89 8.70
CA PRO A 20 -18.08 4.44 8.01
C PRO A 20 -17.85 5.15 6.67
N SER A 21 -18.88 5.31 5.84
CA SER A 21 -18.74 5.93 4.51
C SER A 21 -18.30 7.39 4.60
N LYS A 22 -18.87 8.16 5.52
CA LYS A 22 -18.47 9.56 5.74
C LYS A 22 -17.06 9.65 6.33
N PHE A 23 -16.70 8.73 7.22
CA PHE A 23 -15.37 8.65 7.81
C PHE A 23 -14.30 8.44 6.73
N VAL A 24 -14.50 7.45 5.85
CA VAL A 24 -13.57 7.16 4.75
C VAL A 24 -13.49 8.36 3.77
N ALA A 25 -14.62 8.96 3.43
CA ALA A 25 -14.65 10.13 2.53
C ALA A 25 -13.89 11.35 3.11
N ALA A 26 -13.89 11.51 4.44
CA ALA A 26 -13.15 12.59 5.10
C ALA A 26 -11.62 12.45 4.95
N GLY A 27 -11.13 11.23 4.76
CA GLY A 27 -9.72 10.93 4.45
C GLY A 27 -9.30 11.28 3.02
N ARG A 28 -10.23 11.71 2.14
CA ARG A 28 -9.93 12.18 0.77
C ARG A 28 -9.14 11.19 -0.10
N GLY A 29 -9.31 9.88 0.14
CA GLY A 29 -8.58 8.83 -0.57
C GLY A 29 -7.24 8.46 0.06
N GLU A 30 -6.80 9.17 1.10
CA GLU A 30 -5.60 8.88 1.88
C GLU A 30 -5.91 7.96 3.08
N PRO A 31 -4.89 7.34 3.69
CA PRO A 31 -5.06 6.59 4.93
C PRO A 31 -5.54 7.49 6.08
N VAL A 32 -6.39 6.93 6.95
CA VAL A 32 -6.84 7.59 8.18
C VAL A 32 -6.40 6.77 9.39
N ALA A 33 -5.65 7.37 10.31
CA ALA A 33 -5.33 6.74 11.58
C ALA A 33 -6.58 6.69 12.47
N VAL A 34 -6.94 5.50 12.95
CA VAL A 34 -8.11 5.29 13.80
C VAL A 34 -7.67 5.16 15.26
N LEU A 35 -8.16 6.07 16.09
CA LEU A 35 -7.84 6.11 17.52
C LEU A 35 -8.89 5.39 18.36
N ASN A 36 -8.42 4.61 19.34
CA ASN A 36 -9.22 4.06 20.42
C ASN A 36 -8.63 4.52 21.76
N ARG A 37 -9.44 5.20 22.59
CA ARG A 37 -8.99 5.82 23.85
C ARG A 37 -7.74 6.71 23.68
N ASN A 38 -7.73 7.53 22.62
CA ASN A 38 -6.62 8.42 22.23
C ASN A 38 -5.30 7.72 21.85
N THR A 39 -5.34 6.41 21.63
CA THR A 39 -4.20 5.61 21.15
C THR A 39 -4.49 5.15 19.72
N PRO A 40 -3.56 5.27 18.77
CA PRO A 40 -3.72 4.71 17.43
C PRO A 40 -3.86 3.19 17.51
N GLU A 41 -4.96 2.66 17.00
CA GLU A 41 -5.26 1.22 17.05
C GLU A 41 -5.01 0.56 15.68
N PHE A 42 -5.41 1.22 14.59
CA PHE A 42 -5.16 0.77 13.22
C PHE A 42 -5.25 1.93 12.22
N TYR A 43 -4.89 1.66 10.96
CA TYR A 43 -5.09 2.58 9.84
C TYR A 43 -6.22 2.07 8.97
N CYS A 44 -7.15 2.96 8.61
CA CYS A 44 -8.14 2.71 7.59
C CYS A 44 -7.55 3.14 6.25
N VAL A 45 -7.31 2.18 5.34
CA VAL A 45 -6.83 2.42 3.98
C VAL A 45 -8.01 2.25 3.02
N PRO A 46 -8.37 3.26 2.21
CA PRO A 46 -9.43 3.12 1.21
C PRO A 46 -9.12 2.01 0.20
N ALA A 47 -10.15 1.32 -0.30
CA ALA A 47 -9.98 0.16 -1.18
C ALA A 47 -9.09 0.43 -2.41
N GLY A 48 -9.36 1.52 -3.15
CA GLY A 48 -8.55 1.87 -4.33
C GLY A 48 -7.09 2.19 -3.99
N LEU A 49 -6.81 2.77 -2.82
CA LEU A 49 -5.42 2.97 -2.38
C LEU A 49 -4.76 1.65 -2.01
N PHE A 50 -5.49 0.75 -1.35
CA PHE A 50 -4.98 -0.57 -1.01
C PHE A 50 -4.65 -1.39 -2.25
N GLU A 51 -5.48 -1.35 -3.30
CA GLU A 51 -5.20 -1.99 -4.59
C GLU A 51 -3.89 -1.46 -5.21
N VAL A 52 -3.72 -0.14 -5.28
CA VAL A 52 -2.48 0.48 -5.78
C VAL A 52 -1.26 0.08 -4.94
N MET A 53 -1.40 -0.04 -3.62
CA MET A 53 -0.32 -0.51 -2.76
C MET A 53 0.08 -1.95 -3.08
N MET A 54 -0.89 -2.83 -3.31
CA MET A 54 -0.63 -4.23 -3.67
C MET A 54 0.04 -4.35 -5.03
N ASP A 55 -0.46 -3.65 -6.05
CA ASP A 55 0.17 -3.62 -7.38
C ASP A 55 1.63 -3.16 -7.29
N ARG A 56 1.90 -2.16 -6.44
CA ARG A 56 3.25 -1.64 -6.26
C ARG A 56 4.18 -2.62 -5.55
N LEU A 57 3.67 -3.46 -4.64
CA LEU A 57 4.44 -4.50 -3.98
C LEU A 57 4.82 -5.59 -4.98
N ASP A 58 3.87 -6.02 -5.81
CA ASP A 58 4.11 -7.00 -6.87
C ASP A 58 5.17 -6.52 -7.87
N ASP A 59 5.11 -5.25 -8.27
CA ASP A 59 6.13 -4.60 -9.09
C ASP A 59 7.54 -4.66 -8.47
N ILE A 60 7.64 -4.48 -7.16
CA ILE A 60 8.93 -4.51 -6.43
C ILE A 60 9.52 -5.91 -6.46
N GLU A 61 8.70 -6.93 -6.22
CA GLU A 61 9.12 -8.34 -6.28
C GLU A 61 9.57 -8.71 -7.71
N LEU A 62 8.78 -8.33 -8.72
CA LEU A 62 9.11 -8.56 -10.12
C LEU A 62 10.41 -7.83 -10.51
N ALA A 63 10.59 -6.60 -10.06
CA ALA A 63 11.81 -5.84 -10.30
C ALA A 63 13.04 -6.49 -9.65
N ALA A 64 12.90 -7.13 -8.48
CA ALA A 64 13.98 -7.87 -7.86
C ALA A 64 14.41 -9.06 -8.73
N VAL A 65 13.46 -9.84 -9.25
CA VAL A 65 13.72 -10.96 -10.17
C VAL A 65 14.37 -10.48 -11.46
N ALA A 66 13.86 -9.39 -12.04
CA ALA A 66 14.42 -8.81 -13.26
C ALA A 66 15.88 -8.36 -13.05
N ARG A 67 16.18 -7.70 -11.93
CA ARG A 67 17.54 -7.29 -11.56
C ARG A 67 18.46 -8.48 -11.34
N GLU A 68 18.00 -9.52 -10.66
CA GLU A 68 18.78 -10.75 -10.49
C GLU A 68 19.15 -11.35 -11.84
N ARG A 69 18.19 -11.50 -12.75
CA ARG A 69 18.44 -12.05 -14.10
C ARG A 69 19.37 -11.18 -14.93
N LEU A 70 19.19 -9.85 -14.87
CA LEU A 70 20.08 -8.92 -15.55
C LEU A 70 21.53 -8.99 -15.04
N SER A 71 21.73 -9.34 -13.75
CA SER A 71 23.08 -9.51 -13.21
C SER A 71 23.83 -10.72 -13.76
N ARG A 72 23.11 -11.69 -14.36
CA ARG A 72 23.66 -12.87 -15.05
C ARG A 72 23.45 -12.81 -16.56
N ALA A 73 23.48 -11.59 -17.13
CA ALA A 73 23.24 -11.39 -18.56
C ALA A 73 24.27 -12.10 -19.46
N ASP A 74 25.46 -12.41 -18.93
CA ASP A 74 26.50 -13.21 -19.58
C ASP A 74 26.12 -14.70 -19.74
N GLU A 75 25.20 -15.21 -18.91
CA GLU A 75 24.64 -16.56 -19.03
C GLU A 75 23.42 -16.64 -19.96
N ALA A 76 22.99 -15.51 -20.55
CA ALA A 76 21.77 -15.46 -21.35
C ALA A 76 21.90 -16.20 -22.69
N ILE A 77 20.84 -16.92 -23.06
CA ILE A 77 20.74 -17.59 -24.37
C ILE A 77 20.07 -16.61 -25.35
N PRO A 78 20.75 -16.21 -26.44
CA PRO A 78 20.15 -15.36 -27.46
C PRO A 78 19.06 -16.12 -28.21
N VAL A 79 17.92 -15.48 -28.42
CA VAL A 79 16.78 -16.01 -29.20
C VAL A 79 16.30 -14.95 -30.18
N SER A 80 15.83 -15.35 -31.37
CA SER A 80 15.11 -14.48 -32.30
C SER A 80 13.60 -14.63 -32.11
N LEU A 81 12.84 -13.56 -32.35
CA LEU A 81 11.38 -13.64 -32.40
C LEU A 81 10.89 -14.47 -33.61
N ASP A 82 11.70 -14.56 -34.67
CA ASP A 82 11.37 -15.37 -35.85
C ASP A 82 11.53 -16.89 -35.62
N ASP A 83 12.12 -17.29 -34.48
CA ASP A 83 12.37 -18.69 -34.10
C ASP A 83 11.30 -19.27 -33.13
N LEU A 84 10.23 -18.52 -32.84
CA LEU A 84 9.10 -18.89 -31.96
C LEU A 84 7.84 -19.25 -32.77
#